data_AF-A0A5J4W2I5-F1
#
_entry.id   AF-A0A5J4W2I5-F1
#
_cell.length_a   1.000
_cell.length_b   1.000
_cell.length_c   1.000
_cell.angle_alpha   90.00
_cell.angle_beta   90.00
_cell.angle_gamma   90.00
#
_symmetry.space_group_name_H-M   'P 1'
#
loop_
_entity.id
_entity.type
_entity.pdbx_description
1 polymer ?
#
loop_
_entity_poly.entity_id
_entity_poly.type
_entity_poly.pdbx_seq_one_letter_code
_entity_poly.pdbx_strand_id
1 'polypeptide(L)'
;MFTEIFVVLGVIFLLSLLGYIIPQLIVRYSRPLDLKTRYGGGWAFITGGNSGIGESFAKNVAALGFNVVILARDQERLERVEFELKEINSQIKVKTIKADLYGDPVQVTEEIVKQLDGLDISILYFNAGYAAHEDASNPSDKYLKQIHCNIITHQYIFQQLYPRLANRQLNDSQKRRGAVLFTSSGLAIIPNPGESVYGATKAYMGHFGECLATEADAFGIDVVSVYPGVVKTRFTRDRTKELPKFLKKISINPDRVAHDAISGLGRVTRVDTGYMAITMRLITKVFDSYITIKFIQKITSGKKKENQTQ
;
A
#
# COMPACT_ATOMS: atom_id res chain seq x y z
N MET A 1 36.73 -17.08 22.54
CA MET A 1 36.38 -17.42 21.14
C MET A 1 34.89 -17.68 20.92
N PHE A 2 34.28 -18.78 21.38
CA PHE A 2 32.85 -19.04 21.10
C PHE A 2 31.89 -18.01 21.73
N THR A 3 32.11 -17.64 22.99
CA THR A 3 31.28 -16.62 23.68
C THR A 3 31.31 -15.27 22.95
N GLU A 4 32.47 -14.83 22.48
CA GLU A 4 32.64 -13.57 21.76
C GLU A 4 31.88 -13.59 20.42
N ILE A 5 31.94 -14.71 19.69
CA ILE A 5 31.18 -14.90 18.45
C ILE A 5 29.67 -14.78 18.72
N PHE A 6 29.15 -15.45 19.75
CA PHE A 6 27.71 -15.36 20.08
C PHE A 6 27.30 -13.95 20.52
N VAL A 7 28.16 -13.23 21.24
CA VAL A 7 27.91 -11.83 21.61
C VAL A 7 27.83 -10.95 20.35
N VAL A 8 28.79 -11.07 19.43
CA VAL A 8 28.80 -10.30 18.18
C VAL A 8 27.55 -10.60 17.34
N LEU A 9 27.21 -11.88 17.15
CA LEU A 9 26.00 -12.28 16.42
C LEU A 9 24.72 -11.75 17.09
N GLY A 10 24.66 -11.82 18.43
CA GLY A 10 23.55 -11.27 19.21
C GLY A 10 23.39 -9.76 19.03
N VAL A 11 24.49 -9.00 19.01
CA VAL A 11 24.48 -7.56 18.77
C VAL A 11 24.01 -7.24 17.35
N ILE A 12 24.52 -7.95 16.32
CA ILE A 12 24.08 -7.75 14.93
C ILE A 12 22.58 -8.03 14.78
N PHE A 13 22.10 -9.11 15.39
CA PHE A 13 20.67 -9.43 15.40
C PHE A 13 19.84 -8.35 16.10
N LEU A 14 20.28 -7.88 17.27
CA LEU A 14 19.60 -6.83 18.03
C LEU A 14 19.55 -5.52 17.23
N LEU A 15 20.64 -5.12 16.58
CA LEU A 15 20.67 -3.92 15.73
C LEU A 15 19.73 -4.06 14.54
N SER A 16 19.68 -5.23 13.89
CA SER A 16 18.71 -5.52 12.83
C SER A 16 17.26 -5.43 13.31
N LEU A 17 16.98 -5.89 14.54
CA LEU A 17 15.66 -5.84 15.16
C LEU A 17 15.28 -4.39 15.50
N LEU A 18 16.16 -3.65 16.16
CA LEU A 18 15.94 -2.25 16.54
C LEU A 18 15.81 -1.35 15.31
N GLY A 19 16.64 -1.56 14.29
CA GLY A 19 16.56 -0.86 13.01
C GLY A 19 15.25 -1.06 12.26
N TYR A 20 14.47 -2.09 12.62
CA TYR A 20 13.10 -2.27 12.15
C TYR A 20 12.05 -1.72 13.11
N ILE A 21 12.13 -2.06 14.40
CA ILE A 21 11.10 -1.71 15.39
C ILE A 21 11.04 -0.19 15.60
N ILE A 22 12.19 0.49 15.71
CA ILE A 22 12.23 1.93 16.01
C ILE A 22 11.48 2.75 14.94
N PRO A 23 11.74 2.58 13.63
CA PRO A 23 10.93 3.24 12.58
C PRO A 23 9.43 2.98 12.70
N GLN A 24 9.01 1.74 13.02
CA GLN A 24 7.59 1.43 13.18
C GLN A 24 6.99 2.12 14.41
N LEU A 25 7.73 2.22 15.52
CA LEU A 25 7.30 2.97 16.70
C LEU A 25 7.21 4.48 16.42
N ILE A 26 8.15 5.04 15.66
CA ILE A 26 8.11 6.44 15.23
C ILE A 26 6.81 6.70 14.47
N VAL A 27 6.47 5.89 13.47
CA VAL A 27 5.21 6.02 12.72
C VAL A 27 3.99 5.89 13.65
N ARG A 28 4.04 4.92 14.56
CA ARG A 28 2.92 4.57 15.46
C ARG A 28 2.56 5.71 16.41
N TYR A 29 3.56 6.38 16.97
CA TYR A 29 3.41 7.31 18.10
C TYR A 29 3.70 8.78 17.75
N SER A 30 4.35 9.07 16.62
CA SER A 30 4.56 10.46 16.20
C SER A 30 3.28 11.04 15.61
N ARG A 31 3.07 12.34 15.83
CA ARG A 31 2.03 13.08 15.12
C ARG A 31 2.42 13.19 13.63
N PRO A 32 1.48 13.13 12.68
CA PRO A 32 1.77 13.41 11.27
C PRO A 32 2.47 14.76 11.10
N LEU A 33 3.39 14.86 10.13
CA LEU A 33 3.98 16.15 9.76
C LEU A 33 2.91 17.06 9.12
N ASP A 34 3.16 18.37 9.15
CA ASP A 34 2.39 19.30 8.31
C ASP A 34 2.77 19.11 6.84
N LEU A 35 1.99 18.26 6.17
CA LEU A 35 2.21 17.91 4.77
C LEU A 35 1.98 19.11 3.84
N LYS A 36 1.12 20.06 4.19
CA LYS A 36 0.84 21.22 3.35
C LYS A 36 2.05 22.16 3.34
N THR A 37 2.68 22.37 4.48
CA THR A 37 3.94 23.12 4.55
C THR A 37 5.07 22.36 3.84
N ARG A 38 5.20 21.04 4.07
CA ARG A 38 6.27 20.22 3.50
C ARG A 38 6.21 20.10 1.97
N TYR A 39 5.02 19.91 1.41
CA TYR A 39 4.79 19.66 -0.02
C TYR A 39 4.14 20.84 -0.76
N GLY A 40 3.88 21.97 -0.10
CA GLY A 40 3.28 23.14 -0.74
C GLY A 40 1.80 22.99 -1.14
N GLY A 41 1.05 22.04 -0.55
CA GLY A 41 -0.35 21.79 -0.89
C GLY A 41 -0.54 21.13 -2.26
N GLY A 42 -1.65 21.40 -2.95
CA GLY A 42 -1.96 20.83 -4.26
C GLY A 42 -3.00 19.71 -4.22
N TRP A 43 -2.91 18.79 -5.18
CA TRP A 43 -3.82 17.65 -5.33
C TRP A 43 -3.18 16.34 -4.85
N ALA A 44 -3.98 15.52 -4.18
CA ALA A 44 -3.70 14.11 -3.91
C ALA A 44 -4.47 13.24 -4.90
N PHE A 45 -3.76 12.52 -5.77
CA PHE A 45 -4.32 11.55 -6.69
C PHE A 45 -4.28 10.15 -6.07
N ILE A 46 -5.45 9.52 -5.89
CA ILE A 46 -5.59 8.25 -5.16
C ILE A 46 -6.33 7.23 -6.02
N THR A 47 -5.64 6.14 -6.37
CA THR A 47 -6.30 4.99 -7.00
C THR A 47 -7.03 4.15 -5.95
N GLY A 48 -8.28 3.75 -6.23
CA GLY A 48 -9.11 3.01 -5.28
C GLY A 48 -9.51 3.83 -4.06
N GLY A 49 -9.64 5.16 -4.20
CA GLY A 49 -9.97 6.06 -3.09
C GLY A 49 -11.47 6.09 -2.70
N ASN A 50 -12.30 5.25 -3.31
CA ASN A 50 -13.75 5.22 -3.05
C ASN A 50 -14.18 4.20 -1.98
N SER A 51 -13.23 3.48 -1.38
CA SER A 51 -13.48 2.56 -0.27
C SER A 51 -12.21 2.22 0.54
N GLY A 52 -12.40 1.73 1.77
CA GLY A 52 -11.34 1.12 2.56
C GLY A 52 -10.18 2.09 2.85
N ILE A 53 -8.94 1.61 2.70
CA ILE A 53 -7.72 2.38 3.02
C ILE A 53 -7.64 3.67 2.19
N GLY A 54 -7.96 3.58 0.89
CA GLY A 54 -7.90 4.73 -0.02
C GLY A 54 -8.89 5.83 0.35
N GLU A 55 -10.12 5.45 0.72
CA GLU A 55 -11.14 6.40 1.21
C GLU A 55 -10.71 7.04 2.53
N SER A 56 -10.24 6.25 3.50
CA SER A 56 -9.74 6.79 4.76
C SER A 56 -8.56 7.75 4.53
N PHE A 57 -7.64 7.42 3.63
CA PHE A 57 -6.53 8.31 3.26
C PHE A 57 -7.04 9.61 2.62
N ALA A 58 -7.97 9.51 1.67
CA ALA A 58 -8.61 10.66 1.01
C ALA A 58 -9.22 11.61 2.03
N LYS A 59 -9.98 11.09 2.99
CA LYS A 59 -10.60 11.87 4.08
C LYS A 59 -9.56 12.60 4.93
N ASN A 60 -8.45 11.94 5.26
CA ASN A 60 -7.39 12.55 6.04
C ASN A 60 -6.67 13.67 5.27
N VAL A 61 -6.31 13.47 3.99
CA VAL A 61 -5.66 14.53 3.21
C VAL A 61 -6.60 15.70 2.88
N ALA A 62 -7.91 15.44 2.74
CA ALA A 62 -8.93 16.48 2.63
C ALA A 62 -9.02 17.33 3.90
N ALA A 63 -9.00 16.70 5.08
CA ALA A 63 -8.95 17.41 6.36
C ALA A 63 -7.67 18.25 6.52
N LEU A 64 -6.56 17.83 5.91
CA LEU A 64 -5.30 18.59 5.83
C LEU A 64 -5.33 19.70 4.75
N GLY A 65 -6.43 19.83 4.00
CA GLY A 65 -6.64 20.90 3.01
C GLY A 65 -6.02 20.64 1.64
N PHE A 66 -5.73 19.39 1.28
CA PHE A 66 -5.39 19.02 -0.09
C PHE A 66 -6.67 18.87 -0.93
N ASN A 67 -6.59 19.29 -2.20
CA ASN A 67 -7.58 18.88 -3.18
C ASN A 67 -7.42 17.37 -3.45
N VAL A 68 -8.49 16.69 -3.85
CA VAL A 68 -8.46 15.22 -3.96
C VAL A 68 -8.98 14.76 -5.30
N VAL A 69 -8.20 13.95 -6.01
CA VAL A 69 -8.68 13.16 -7.15
C VAL A 69 -8.86 11.71 -6.72
N ILE A 70 -10.08 11.19 -6.84
CA ILE A 70 -10.40 9.79 -6.58
C ILE A 70 -10.60 9.05 -7.90
N LEU A 71 -9.78 8.04 -8.13
CA LEU A 71 -9.98 7.10 -9.23
C LEU A 71 -10.58 5.80 -8.72
N ALA A 72 -11.70 5.37 -9.31
CA ALA A 72 -12.30 4.06 -9.02
C ALA A 72 -13.24 3.60 -10.14
N ARG A 73 -13.82 2.40 -9.99
CA ARG A 73 -14.69 1.77 -11.00
C ARG A 73 -16.19 1.97 -10.75
N ASP A 74 -16.55 2.19 -9.50
CA ASP A 74 -17.93 2.23 -9.02
C ASP A 74 -18.36 3.69 -8.88
N GLN A 75 -19.28 4.11 -9.76
CA GLN A 75 -19.73 5.50 -9.92
C GLN A 75 -20.49 5.99 -8.67
N GLU A 76 -21.43 5.19 -8.16
CA GLU A 76 -22.21 5.56 -6.96
C GLU A 76 -21.31 5.80 -5.75
N ARG A 77 -20.26 4.99 -5.59
CA ARG A 77 -19.29 5.20 -4.50
C ARG A 77 -18.38 6.38 -4.74
N LEU A 78 -18.06 6.72 -5.99
CA LEU A 78 -17.32 7.94 -6.30
C LEU A 78 -18.12 9.17 -5.87
N GLU A 79 -19.40 9.23 -6.22
CA GLU A 79 -20.31 10.32 -5.85
C GLU A 79 -20.47 10.43 -4.33
N ARG A 80 -20.66 9.30 -3.64
CA ARG A 80 -20.71 9.27 -2.17
C ARG A 80 -19.43 9.84 -1.54
N VAL A 81 -18.27 9.36 -1.96
CA VAL A 81 -17.00 9.83 -1.38
C VAL A 81 -16.75 11.28 -1.73
N GLU A 82 -17.12 11.73 -2.92
CA GLU A 82 -17.03 13.14 -3.28
C GLU A 82 -17.84 14.03 -2.34
N PHE A 83 -19.08 13.64 -2.03
CA PHE A 83 -19.91 14.35 -1.07
C PHE A 83 -19.26 14.37 0.33
N GLU A 84 -18.84 13.21 0.84
CA GLU A 84 -18.21 13.10 2.17
C GLU A 84 -16.91 13.92 2.28
N LEU A 85 -16.11 14.02 1.21
CA LEU A 85 -14.88 14.83 1.20
C LEU A 85 -15.19 16.34 1.24
N LYS A 86 -16.24 16.79 0.57
CA LYS A 86 -16.69 18.19 0.61
C LYS A 86 -17.27 18.57 1.97
N GLU A 87 -17.94 17.62 2.65
CA GLU A 87 -18.41 17.81 4.03
C GLU A 87 -17.25 17.96 5.03
N ILE A 88 -16.16 17.21 4.84
CA ILE A 88 -14.97 17.31 5.69
C ILE A 88 -14.30 18.69 5.53
N ASN A 89 -14.21 19.19 4.29
CA ASN A 89 -13.62 20.48 4.02
C ASN A 89 -14.22 21.10 2.75
N SER A 90 -15.10 22.08 2.92
CA SER A 90 -15.80 22.73 1.82
C SER A 90 -14.91 23.61 0.94
N GLN A 91 -13.68 23.90 1.37
CA GLN A 91 -12.72 24.73 0.61
C GLN A 91 -11.87 23.92 -0.38
N ILE A 92 -11.82 22.60 -0.25
CA ILE A 92 -11.07 21.77 -1.19
C ILE A 92 -11.87 21.49 -2.45
N LYS A 93 -11.16 21.27 -3.55
CA LYS A 93 -11.72 20.74 -4.78
C LYS A 93 -11.63 19.21 -4.74
N VAL A 94 -12.68 18.56 -5.21
CA VAL A 94 -12.73 17.11 -5.38
C VAL A 94 -13.01 16.80 -6.84
N LYS A 95 -12.27 15.83 -7.40
CA LYS A 95 -12.47 15.31 -8.74
C LYS A 95 -12.58 13.80 -8.69
N THR A 96 -13.58 13.25 -9.36
CA THR A 96 -13.77 11.80 -9.47
C THR A 96 -13.45 11.35 -10.90
N ILE A 97 -12.77 10.22 -11.03
CA ILE A 97 -12.43 9.61 -12.33
C ILE A 97 -12.91 8.16 -12.28
N LYS A 98 -13.88 7.84 -13.14
CA LYS A 98 -14.33 6.46 -13.34
C LYS A 98 -13.40 5.78 -14.35
N ALA A 99 -12.68 4.74 -13.91
CA ALA A 99 -11.78 3.98 -14.79
C ALA A 99 -11.60 2.55 -14.29
N ASP A 100 -11.57 1.57 -15.21
CA ASP A 100 -11.25 0.18 -14.92
C ASP A 100 -9.78 -0.15 -15.20
N LEU A 101 -9.03 -0.45 -14.14
CA LEU A 101 -7.62 -0.77 -14.23
C LEU A 101 -7.33 -2.18 -14.80
N TYR A 102 -8.36 -2.98 -15.12
CA TYR A 102 -8.21 -4.26 -15.84
C TYR A 102 -8.19 -4.11 -17.37
N GLY A 103 -8.58 -2.94 -17.89
CA GLY A 103 -8.69 -2.71 -19.32
C GLY A 103 -7.34 -2.63 -20.04
N ASP A 104 -7.38 -2.13 -21.28
CA ASP A 104 -6.16 -1.78 -22.00
C ASP A 104 -5.39 -0.71 -21.21
N PRO A 105 -4.16 -0.99 -20.75
CA PRO A 105 -3.47 -0.11 -19.82
C PRO A 105 -3.03 1.21 -20.48
N VAL A 106 -2.82 1.24 -21.80
CA VAL A 106 -2.43 2.44 -22.53
C VAL A 106 -3.63 3.38 -22.63
N GLN A 107 -4.73 2.89 -23.19
CA GLN A 107 -5.96 3.67 -23.38
C GLN A 107 -6.51 4.18 -22.04
N VAL A 108 -6.60 3.31 -21.03
CA VAL A 108 -7.09 3.68 -19.70
C VAL A 108 -6.22 4.79 -19.09
N THR A 109 -4.89 4.69 -19.26
CA THR A 109 -3.98 5.72 -18.73
C THR A 109 -4.13 7.04 -19.46
N GLU A 110 -4.25 7.05 -20.78
CA GLU A 110 -4.47 8.27 -21.57
C GLU A 110 -5.75 9.01 -21.13
N GLU A 111 -6.84 8.29 -20.94
CA GLU A 111 -8.12 8.83 -20.48
C GLU A 111 -8.03 9.43 -19.06
N ILE A 112 -7.26 8.79 -18.16
CA ILE A 112 -7.01 9.30 -16.80
C ILE A 112 -6.16 10.56 -16.86
N VAL A 113 -5.04 10.52 -17.58
CA VAL A 113 -4.05 11.61 -17.61
C VAL A 113 -4.65 12.88 -18.21
N LYS A 114 -5.45 12.76 -19.28
CA LYS A 114 -6.19 13.89 -19.86
C LYS A 114 -7.08 14.60 -18.84
N GLN A 115 -7.67 13.87 -17.90
CA GLN A 115 -8.51 14.45 -16.85
C GLN A 115 -7.70 15.10 -15.72
N LEU A 116 -6.40 14.84 -15.64
CA LEU A 116 -5.48 15.39 -14.63
C LEU A 116 -4.70 16.60 -15.14
N ASP A 117 -4.89 17.00 -16.40
CA ASP A 117 -4.18 18.13 -16.99
C ASP A 117 -4.47 19.44 -16.25
N GLY A 118 -3.42 20.21 -16.02
CA GLY A 118 -3.45 21.46 -15.25
C GLY A 118 -3.58 21.28 -13.73
N LEU A 119 -3.70 20.06 -13.21
CA LEU A 119 -3.73 19.83 -11.77
C LEU A 119 -2.31 19.79 -11.21
N ASP A 120 -2.07 20.64 -10.21
CA ASP A 120 -0.83 20.64 -9.43
C ASP A 120 -0.83 19.46 -8.42
N ILE A 121 -0.44 18.28 -8.88
CA ILE A 121 -0.43 17.05 -8.06
C ILE A 121 0.84 16.97 -7.23
N SER A 122 0.68 16.82 -5.92
CA SER A 122 1.78 16.70 -4.95
C SER A 122 1.80 15.37 -4.20
N ILE A 123 0.70 14.61 -4.22
CA ILE A 123 0.64 13.28 -3.62
C ILE A 123 0.10 12.29 -4.65
N LEU A 124 0.86 11.23 -4.94
CA LEU A 124 0.42 10.09 -5.73
C LEU A 124 0.24 8.90 -4.80
N TYR A 125 -0.95 8.30 -4.75
CA TYR A 125 -1.20 7.09 -3.97
C TYR A 125 -1.76 5.97 -4.84
N PHE A 126 -0.90 5.01 -5.17
CA PHE A 126 -1.23 3.79 -5.89
C PHE A 126 -1.77 2.74 -4.92
N ASN A 127 -3.04 2.90 -4.55
CA ASN A 127 -3.70 2.07 -3.55
C ASN A 127 -4.63 1.00 -4.13
N ALA A 128 -5.18 1.21 -5.33
CA ALA A 128 -6.10 0.26 -5.94
C ALA A 128 -5.52 -1.16 -5.97
N GLY A 129 -6.41 -2.15 -5.88
CA GLY A 129 -5.98 -3.52 -5.93
C GLY A 129 -7.11 -4.47 -6.22
N TYR A 130 -6.74 -5.56 -6.86
CA TYR A 130 -7.53 -6.74 -7.06
C TYR A 130 -6.88 -7.91 -6.33
N ALA A 131 -7.73 -8.81 -5.83
CA ALA A 131 -7.32 -10.05 -5.22
C ALA A 131 -8.20 -11.18 -5.72
N ALA A 132 -7.58 -12.28 -6.11
CA ALA A 132 -8.22 -13.54 -6.46
C ALA A 132 -7.54 -14.67 -5.69
N HIS A 133 -8.37 -15.56 -5.14
CA HIS A 133 -7.92 -16.83 -4.59
C HIS A 133 -8.24 -17.91 -5.62
N GLU A 134 -7.24 -18.62 -6.13
CA GLU A 134 -7.45 -19.67 -7.13
C GLU A 134 -6.65 -20.94 -6.83
N ASP A 135 -7.14 -22.07 -7.35
CA ASP A 135 -6.35 -23.28 -7.37
C ASP A 135 -5.27 -23.14 -8.44
N ALA A 136 -4.02 -23.33 -8.03
CA ALA A 136 -2.88 -23.28 -8.94
C ALA A 136 -2.93 -24.39 -10.01
N SER A 137 -3.72 -25.44 -9.81
CA SER A 137 -3.93 -26.48 -10.82
C SER A 137 -4.87 -26.06 -11.96
N ASN A 138 -5.67 -25.00 -11.76
CA ASN A 138 -6.66 -24.52 -12.72
C ASN A 138 -6.75 -22.98 -12.68
N PRO A 139 -5.70 -22.27 -13.10
CA PRO A 139 -5.68 -20.81 -13.09
C PRO A 139 -6.71 -20.24 -14.08
N SER A 140 -7.27 -19.06 -13.76
CA SER A 140 -8.16 -18.35 -14.68
C SER A 140 -7.62 -16.96 -15.04
N ASP A 141 -8.34 -16.27 -15.92
CA ASP A 141 -8.10 -14.87 -16.27
C ASP A 141 -8.06 -13.92 -15.07
N LYS A 142 -8.58 -14.33 -13.90
CA LYS A 142 -8.48 -13.52 -12.67
C LYS A 142 -7.03 -13.24 -12.29
N TYR A 143 -6.10 -14.17 -12.49
CA TYR A 143 -4.68 -13.92 -12.26
C TYR A 143 -4.11 -12.84 -13.18
N LEU A 144 -4.44 -12.87 -14.47
CA LEU A 144 -4.02 -11.83 -15.42
C LEU A 144 -4.65 -10.48 -15.06
N LYS A 145 -5.94 -10.43 -14.77
CA LYS A 145 -6.63 -9.21 -14.30
C LYS A 145 -5.96 -8.63 -13.06
N GLN A 146 -5.47 -9.49 -12.17
CA GLN A 146 -4.74 -9.05 -10.98
C GLN A 146 -3.39 -8.42 -11.30
N ILE A 147 -2.64 -9.00 -12.22
CA ILE A 147 -1.37 -8.42 -12.70
C ILE A 147 -1.64 -7.09 -13.39
N HIS A 148 -2.65 -7.02 -14.26
CA HIS A 148 -3.03 -5.79 -14.95
C HIS A 148 -3.36 -4.65 -13.98
N CYS A 149 -4.28 -4.87 -13.06
CA CYS A 149 -4.71 -3.83 -12.12
C CYS A 149 -3.64 -3.48 -11.08
N ASN A 150 -2.97 -4.48 -10.50
CA ASN A 150 -2.05 -4.23 -9.39
C ASN A 150 -0.71 -3.67 -9.87
N ILE A 151 -0.24 -4.06 -11.06
CA ILE A 151 1.08 -3.72 -11.59
C ILE A 151 0.96 -2.90 -12.87
N ILE A 152 0.44 -3.48 -13.95
CA ILE A 152 0.65 -2.94 -15.31
C ILE A 152 0.04 -1.55 -15.44
N THR A 153 -1.26 -1.39 -15.18
CA THR A 153 -1.94 -0.10 -15.32
C THR A 153 -1.41 0.93 -14.32
N HIS A 154 -1.03 0.52 -13.10
CA HIS A 154 -0.36 1.41 -12.17
C HIS A 154 1.00 1.89 -12.69
N GLN A 155 1.77 1.04 -13.36
CA GLN A 155 3.06 1.41 -13.93
C GLN A 155 2.90 2.41 -15.08
N TYR A 156 1.89 2.24 -15.93
CA TYR A 156 1.57 3.21 -16.97
C TYR A 156 1.18 4.57 -16.38
N ILE A 157 0.29 4.59 -15.37
CA ILE A 157 -0.09 5.83 -14.68
C ILE A 157 1.14 6.47 -14.01
N PHE A 158 1.97 5.67 -13.34
CA PHE A 158 3.20 6.14 -12.72
C PHE A 158 4.15 6.80 -13.74
N GLN A 159 4.38 6.16 -14.89
CA GLN A 159 5.24 6.68 -15.95
C GLN A 159 4.79 8.07 -16.44
N GLN A 160 3.48 8.35 -16.43
CA GLN A 160 2.93 9.63 -16.86
C GLN A 160 2.92 10.70 -15.75
N LEU A 161 2.67 10.30 -14.49
CA LEU A 161 2.47 11.25 -13.39
C LEU A 161 3.74 11.53 -12.58
N TYR A 162 4.64 10.56 -12.43
CA TYR A 162 5.86 10.74 -11.64
C TYR A 162 6.78 11.83 -12.23
N PRO A 163 7.00 11.93 -13.56
CA PRO A 163 7.79 13.02 -14.13
C PRO A 163 7.16 14.40 -13.87
N ARG A 164 5.83 14.51 -13.83
CA ARG A 164 5.14 15.76 -13.48
C ARG A 164 5.45 16.16 -12.03
N LEU A 165 5.40 15.20 -11.09
CA LEU A 165 5.76 15.41 -9.70
C LEU A 165 7.25 15.75 -9.52
N ALA A 166 8.14 15.05 -10.23
CA ALA A 166 9.59 15.26 -10.19
C ALA A 166 10.00 16.63 -10.73
N ASN A 167 9.27 17.18 -11.70
CA ASN A 167 9.51 18.51 -12.27
C ASN A 167 8.68 19.62 -11.61
N ARG A 168 7.91 19.29 -10.56
CA ARG A 168 7.07 20.26 -9.85
C ARG A 168 7.93 21.34 -9.21
N GLN A 169 7.62 22.60 -9.48
CA GLN A 169 8.33 23.75 -8.93
C GLN A 169 7.59 24.31 -7.72
N LEU A 170 8.34 24.64 -6.67
CA LEU A 170 7.83 25.29 -5.47
C LEU A 170 8.59 26.59 -5.25
N ASN A 171 7.88 27.60 -4.71
CA ASN A 171 8.46 28.92 -4.43
C ASN A 171 9.54 28.89 -3.33
N ASP A 172 9.70 27.78 -2.63
CA ASP A 172 10.66 27.58 -1.56
C ASP A 172 11.45 26.29 -1.82
N SER A 173 12.75 26.46 -2.09
CA SER A 173 13.67 25.35 -2.39
C SER A 173 13.90 24.38 -1.23
N GLN A 174 13.53 24.76 0.00
CA GLN A 174 13.60 23.86 1.18
C GLN A 174 12.40 22.90 1.25
N LYS A 175 11.34 23.14 0.46
CA LYS A 175 10.18 22.25 0.40
C LYS A 175 10.47 21.04 -0.48
N ARG A 176 9.88 19.91 -0.10
CA ARG A 176 9.89 18.70 -0.92
C ARG A 176 8.81 18.80 -1.99
N ARG A 177 9.09 18.31 -3.19
CA ARG A 177 8.18 18.42 -4.34
C ARG A 177 6.88 17.66 -4.13
N GLY A 178 6.91 16.61 -3.32
CA GLY A 178 5.71 15.89 -2.91
C GLY A 178 6.02 14.48 -2.43
N ALA A 179 5.05 13.58 -2.61
CA ALA A 179 5.17 12.20 -2.16
C ALA A 179 4.49 11.17 -3.07
N VAL A 180 4.99 9.94 -3.00
CA VAL A 180 4.41 8.77 -3.65
C VAL A 180 4.19 7.66 -2.63
N LEU A 181 3.02 7.04 -2.65
CA LEU A 181 2.69 5.91 -1.79
C LEU A 181 2.24 4.71 -2.61
N PHE A 182 2.56 3.51 -2.11
CA PHE A 182 2.16 2.24 -2.70
C PHE A 182 1.52 1.33 -1.65
N THR A 183 0.35 0.79 -1.94
CA THR A 183 -0.29 -0.21 -1.07
C THR A 183 0.19 -1.62 -1.42
N SER A 184 1.10 -2.15 -0.60
CA SER A 184 1.51 -3.56 -0.56
C SER A 184 0.55 -4.38 0.33
N SER A 185 1.05 -5.40 1.03
CA SER A 185 0.30 -6.24 1.96
C SER A 185 1.25 -7.03 2.87
N GLY A 186 0.81 -7.41 4.07
CA GLY A 186 1.50 -8.43 4.86
C GLY A 186 1.69 -9.76 4.10
N LEU A 187 0.80 -10.07 3.16
CA LEU A 187 0.91 -11.25 2.28
C LEU A 187 2.01 -11.14 1.22
N ALA A 188 2.68 -9.99 1.11
CA ALA A 188 3.91 -9.85 0.33
C ALA A 188 5.15 -10.37 1.09
N ILE A 189 5.05 -10.58 2.41
CA ILE A 189 6.18 -10.90 3.28
C ILE A 189 6.39 -12.41 3.37
N ILE A 190 5.30 -13.14 3.60
CA ILE A 190 5.31 -14.60 3.75
C ILE A 190 4.41 -15.21 2.67
N PRO A 191 4.86 -16.26 1.96
CA PRO A 191 4.07 -16.92 0.92
C PRO A 191 2.71 -17.41 1.42
N ASN A 192 1.65 -17.17 0.65
CA ASN A 192 0.29 -17.61 0.98
C ASN A 192 -0.28 -18.53 -0.11
N PRO A 193 -0.53 -19.82 0.17
CA PRO A 193 -1.15 -20.74 -0.78
C PRO A 193 -2.50 -20.23 -1.30
N GLY A 194 -2.72 -20.37 -2.62
CA GLY A 194 -3.93 -19.90 -3.31
C GLY A 194 -3.99 -18.38 -3.55
N GLU A 195 -3.05 -17.59 -3.02
CA GLU A 195 -2.92 -16.15 -3.28
C GLU A 195 -1.53 -15.81 -3.84
N SER A 196 -0.90 -16.74 -4.57
CA SER A 196 0.48 -16.61 -5.08
C SER A 196 0.68 -15.36 -5.94
N VAL A 197 -0.20 -15.14 -6.92
CA VAL A 197 -0.16 -13.93 -7.76
C VAL A 197 -0.45 -12.68 -6.94
N TYR A 198 -1.28 -12.76 -5.89
CA TYR A 198 -1.65 -11.59 -5.10
C TYR A 198 -0.45 -11.15 -4.25
N GLY A 199 0.14 -12.09 -3.51
CA GLY A 199 1.37 -11.88 -2.76
C GLY A 199 2.49 -11.34 -3.66
N ALA A 200 2.70 -11.94 -4.84
CA ALA A 200 3.71 -11.49 -5.80
C ALA A 200 3.46 -10.06 -6.29
N THR A 201 2.24 -9.70 -6.68
CA THR A 201 1.92 -8.33 -7.13
C THR A 201 2.08 -7.30 -6.01
N LYS A 202 1.77 -7.66 -4.76
CA LYS A 202 1.99 -6.78 -3.61
C LYS A 202 3.46 -6.69 -3.22
N ALA A 203 4.24 -7.75 -3.40
CA ALA A 203 5.70 -7.71 -3.25
C ALA A 203 6.33 -6.78 -4.29
N TYR A 204 5.91 -6.86 -5.56
CA TYR A 204 6.31 -5.90 -6.59
C TYR A 204 6.04 -4.46 -6.15
N MET A 205 4.81 -4.13 -5.77
CA MET A 205 4.44 -2.76 -5.42
C MET A 205 5.22 -2.22 -4.22
N GLY A 206 5.41 -3.05 -3.19
CA GLY A 206 6.16 -2.67 -2.01
C GLY A 206 7.65 -2.46 -2.30
N HIS A 207 8.25 -3.40 -3.03
CA HIS A 207 9.67 -3.34 -3.37
C HIS A 207 9.98 -2.25 -4.40
N PHE A 208 9.11 -2.04 -5.39
CA PHE A 208 9.20 -0.94 -6.34
C PHE A 208 9.25 0.42 -5.62
N GLY A 209 8.36 0.64 -4.65
CA GLY A 209 8.39 1.87 -3.84
C GLY A 209 9.66 2.01 -3.00
N GLU A 210 10.21 0.92 -2.49
CA GLU A 210 11.46 0.94 -1.71
C GLU A 210 12.69 1.26 -2.58
N CYS A 211 12.76 0.69 -3.78
CA CYS A 211 13.80 1.04 -4.75
C CYS A 211 13.65 2.49 -5.20
N LEU A 212 12.42 2.90 -5.56
CA LEU A 212 12.13 4.27 -5.98
C LEU A 212 12.53 5.29 -4.91
N ALA A 213 12.36 4.99 -3.62
CA ALA A 213 12.75 5.88 -2.54
C ALA A 213 14.25 6.27 -2.58
N THR A 214 15.12 5.37 -3.05
CA THR A 214 16.55 5.63 -3.18
C THR A 214 16.88 6.62 -4.30
N GLU A 215 16.04 6.67 -5.33
CA GLU A 215 16.18 7.55 -6.49
C GLU A 215 15.42 8.88 -6.29
N ALA A 216 14.25 8.80 -5.65
CA ALA A 216 13.30 9.90 -5.45
C ALA A 216 13.86 11.02 -4.57
N ASP A 217 14.83 10.73 -3.71
CA ASP A 217 15.44 11.75 -2.85
C ASP A 217 16.16 12.84 -3.64
N ALA A 218 16.80 12.49 -4.76
CA ALA A 218 17.41 13.46 -5.68
C ALA A 218 16.40 14.44 -6.29
N PHE A 219 15.12 14.06 -6.32
CA PHE A 219 14.02 14.90 -6.77
C PHE A 219 13.25 15.55 -5.63
N GLY A 220 13.69 15.39 -4.38
CA GLY A 220 12.98 15.90 -3.21
C GLY A 220 11.58 15.29 -3.07
N ILE A 221 11.39 14.02 -3.41
CA ILE A 221 10.13 13.29 -3.28
C ILE A 221 10.25 12.28 -2.14
N ASP A 222 9.24 12.22 -1.28
CA ASP A 222 9.15 11.18 -0.25
C ASP A 222 8.39 9.95 -0.79
N VAL A 223 8.87 8.75 -0.51
CA VAL A 223 8.20 7.51 -0.97
C VAL A 223 7.88 6.61 0.20
N VAL A 224 6.66 6.09 0.25
CA VAL A 224 6.18 5.19 1.33
C VAL A 224 5.50 3.95 0.76
N SER A 225 6.04 2.78 1.10
CA SER A 225 5.41 1.49 0.88
C SER A 225 4.65 1.05 2.14
N VAL A 226 3.33 0.87 2.00
CA VAL A 226 2.43 0.50 3.10
C VAL A 226 2.12 -1.00 3.04
N TYR A 227 2.44 -1.74 4.09
CA TYR A 227 2.21 -3.17 4.23
C TYR A 227 1.16 -3.45 5.31
N PRO A 228 -0.14 -3.33 4.98
CA PRO A 228 -1.20 -3.59 5.93
C PRO A 228 -1.36 -5.09 6.21
N GLY A 229 -1.69 -5.42 7.46
CA GLY A 229 -2.26 -6.72 7.82
C GLY A 229 -3.69 -6.90 7.28
N VAL A 230 -4.48 -7.80 7.88
CA VAL A 230 -5.91 -7.94 7.51
C VAL A 230 -6.64 -6.65 7.87
N VAL A 231 -7.23 -5.95 6.90
CA VAL A 231 -7.99 -4.72 7.12
C VAL A 231 -9.48 -4.99 6.97
N LYS A 232 -10.33 -4.41 7.83
CA LYS A 232 -11.79 -4.52 7.77
C LYS A 232 -12.33 -3.64 6.63
N THR A 233 -12.40 -4.18 5.43
CA THR A 233 -12.85 -3.45 4.23
C THR A 233 -13.76 -4.32 3.38
N ARG A 234 -14.45 -3.71 2.40
CA ARG A 234 -15.20 -4.47 1.38
C ARG A 234 -14.27 -5.42 0.60
N PHE A 235 -13.02 -5.02 0.36
CA PHE A 235 -12.00 -5.79 -0.37
C PHE A 235 -11.63 -7.13 0.30
N THR A 236 -11.77 -7.20 1.62
CA THR A 236 -11.48 -8.41 2.42
C THR A 236 -12.75 -9.10 2.92
N ARG A 237 -13.93 -8.50 2.75
CA ARG A 237 -15.19 -8.98 3.35
C ARG A 237 -15.46 -10.44 3.06
N ASP A 238 -15.43 -10.85 1.80
CA ASP A 238 -15.72 -12.24 1.42
C ASP A 238 -14.58 -13.19 1.80
N ARG A 239 -13.32 -12.74 1.72
CA ARG A 239 -12.14 -13.52 2.15
C ARG A 239 -12.04 -13.69 3.66
N THR A 240 -12.59 -12.75 4.42
CA THR A 240 -12.55 -12.78 5.89
C THR A 240 -13.63 -13.66 6.50
N LYS A 241 -14.65 -14.09 5.74
CA LYS A 241 -15.74 -14.94 6.25
C LYS A 241 -15.22 -16.25 6.83
N GLU A 242 -14.27 -16.87 6.13
CA GLU A 242 -13.66 -18.16 6.50
C GLU A 242 -12.41 -18.02 7.38
N LEU A 243 -11.99 -16.79 7.71
CA LEU A 243 -10.83 -16.61 8.58
C LEU A 243 -11.12 -17.13 9.99
N PRO A 244 -10.16 -17.83 10.62
CA PRO A 244 -10.18 -18.15 12.04
C PRO A 244 -10.53 -16.93 12.91
N LYS A 245 -11.29 -17.16 14.00
CA LYS A 245 -11.76 -16.09 14.90
C LYS A 245 -10.63 -15.17 15.40
N PHE A 246 -9.43 -15.71 15.64
CA PHE A 246 -8.29 -14.92 16.07
C PHE A 246 -7.84 -13.91 15.01
N LEU A 247 -7.82 -14.28 13.72
CA LEU A 247 -7.46 -13.38 12.62
C LEU A 247 -8.47 -12.24 12.45
N LYS A 248 -9.77 -12.52 12.64
CA LYS A 248 -10.82 -11.49 12.65
C LYS A 248 -10.64 -10.48 13.79
N LYS A 249 -10.15 -10.95 14.95
CA LYS A 249 -9.93 -10.12 16.14
C LYS A 249 -8.76 -9.15 15.97
N ILE A 250 -7.74 -9.54 15.20
CA ILE A 250 -6.58 -8.68 14.89
C ILE A 250 -6.76 -7.83 13.63
N SER A 251 -7.93 -7.89 12.97
CA SER A 251 -8.21 -7.08 11.79
C SER A 251 -8.23 -5.59 12.12
N ILE A 252 -7.65 -4.79 11.23
CA ILE A 252 -7.33 -3.38 11.44
C ILE A 252 -8.43 -2.50 10.81
N ASN A 253 -8.74 -1.35 11.41
CA ASN A 253 -9.57 -0.34 10.77
C ASN A 253 -8.77 0.35 9.63
N PRO A 254 -9.32 0.53 8.42
CA PRO A 254 -8.66 1.30 7.35
C PRO A 254 -8.17 2.69 7.78
N ASP A 255 -8.86 3.37 8.71
CA ASP A 255 -8.44 4.67 9.25
C ASP A 255 -7.07 4.61 9.93
N ARG A 256 -6.76 3.48 10.59
CA ARG A 256 -5.45 3.31 11.21
C ARG A 256 -4.35 3.15 10.15
N VAL A 257 -4.64 2.42 9.08
CA VAL A 257 -3.68 2.24 7.98
C VAL A 257 -3.44 3.56 7.26
N ALA A 258 -4.50 4.33 7.00
CA ALA A 258 -4.39 5.66 6.42
C ALA A 258 -3.59 6.62 7.31
N HIS A 259 -3.86 6.63 8.62
CA HIS A 259 -3.10 7.41 9.59
C HIS A 259 -1.62 7.03 9.59
N ASP A 260 -1.29 5.74 9.64
CA ASP A 260 0.10 5.27 9.66
C ASP A 260 0.82 5.59 8.34
N ALA A 261 0.13 5.50 7.21
CA ALA A 261 0.66 5.92 5.91
C ALA A 261 1.01 7.41 5.88
N ILE A 262 0.12 8.28 6.39
CA ILE A 262 0.36 9.73 6.48
C ILE A 262 1.47 10.04 7.49
N SER A 263 1.51 9.34 8.63
CA SER A 263 2.55 9.51 9.64
C SER A 263 3.95 9.11 9.12
N GLY A 264 4.00 8.12 8.22
CA GLY A 264 5.24 7.68 7.58
C GLY A 264 5.83 8.67 6.56
N LEU A 265 4.99 9.54 5.98
CA LEU A 265 5.43 10.53 5.00
C LEU A 265 6.51 11.45 5.58
N GLY A 266 7.64 11.55 4.87
CA GLY A 266 8.80 12.33 5.28
C GLY A 266 9.61 11.73 6.42
N ARG A 267 9.35 10.48 6.82
CA ARG A 267 10.04 9.82 7.95
C ARG A 267 10.61 8.46 7.60
N VAL A 268 9.83 7.63 6.91
CA VAL A 268 10.22 6.24 6.65
C VAL A 268 9.77 5.82 5.25
N THR A 269 10.49 4.89 4.66
CA THR A 269 10.09 4.28 3.38
C THR A 269 9.10 3.14 3.56
N ARG A 270 9.07 2.50 4.74
CA ARG A 270 8.27 1.29 4.99
C ARG A 270 7.37 1.45 6.22
N VAL A 271 6.08 1.20 6.03
CA VAL A 271 5.07 1.21 7.10
C VAL A 271 4.37 -0.15 7.15
N ASP A 272 4.64 -0.92 8.21
CA ASP A 272 3.95 -2.19 8.46
C ASP A 272 2.82 -1.94 9.47
N THR A 273 1.56 -1.99 9.01
CA THR A 273 0.42 -1.68 9.88
C THR A 273 -0.22 -2.94 10.44
N GLY A 274 -0.28 -2.99 11.77
CA GLY A 274 -1.00 -3.99 12.56
C GLY A 274 -0.23 -5.27 12.83
N TYR A 275 -0.70 -6.02 13.82
CA TYR A 275 0.03 -7.15 14.40
C TYR A 275 0.43 -8.21 13.38
N MET A 276 -0.44 -8.54 12.42
CA MET A 276 -0.12 -9.57 11.44
C MET A 276 1.09 -9.20 10.57
N ALA A 277 1.12 -7.99 10.01
CA ALA A 277 2.22 -7.56 9.13
C ALA A 277 3.54 -7.46 9.92
N ILE A 278 3.49 -6.90 11.12
CA ILE A 278 4.66 -6.78 12.00
C ILE A 278 5.20 -8.16 12.39
N THR A 279 4.33 -9.07 12.84
CA THR A 279 4.73 -10.44 13.21
C THR A 279 5.31 -11.18 12.02
N MET A 280 4.71 -11.08 10.83
CA MET A 280 5.25 -11.69 9.62
C MET A 280 6.67 -11.19 9.31
N ARG A 281 6.92 -9.88 9.44
CA ARG A 281 8.25 -9.30 9.25
C ARG A 281 9.28 -9.75 10.29
N LEU A 282 8.84 -9.88 11.54
CA LEU A 282 9.70 -10.37 12.62
C LEU A 282 10.08 -11.84 12.40
N ILE A 283 9.15 -12.66 11.93
CA ILE A 283 9.42 -14.06 11.57
C ILE A 283 10.53 -14.13 10.52
N THR A 284 10.47 -13.31 9.45
CA THR A 284 11.51 -13.34 8.39
C THR A 284 12.87 -12.79 8.84
N LYS A 285 12.97 -12.17 10.02
CA LYS A 285 14.26 -11.79 10.63
C LYS A 285 14.88 -12.90 11.47
N VAL A 286 14.07 -13.86 11.90
CA VAL A 286 14.50 -14.97 12.78
C VAL A 286 14.67 -16.25 11.98
N PHE A 287 13.76 -16.52 11.05
CA PHE A 287 13.76 -17.70 10.21
C PHE A 287 14.00 -17.32 8.76
N ASP A 288 14.87 -18.08 8.09
CA ASP A 288 15.03 -17.97 6.66
C ASP A 288 13.72 -18.32 5.93
N SER A 289 13.45 -17.62 4.83
CA SER A 289 12.25 -17.81 4.01
C SER A 289 12.07 -19.25 3.55
N TYR A 290 13.15 -20.00 3.30
CA TYR A 290 13.10 -21.41 2.93
C TYR A 290 12.46 -22.27 4.03
N ILE A 291 12.82 -22.04 5.29
CA ILE A 291 12.27 -22.77 6.43
C ILE A 291 10.76 -22.47 6.54
N THR A 292 10.39 -21.20 6.42
CA THR A 292 8.98 -20.78 6.43
C THR A 292 8.19 -21.44 5.29
N ILE A 293 8.76 -21.48 4.07
CA ILE A 293 8.14 -22.16 2.92
C ILE A 293 7.91 -23.64 3.20
N LYS A 294 8.92 -24.36 3.72
CA LYS A 294 8.80 -25.79 4.05
C LYS A 294 7.72 -26.06 5.09
N PHE A 295 7.64 -25.21 6.11
CA PHE A 295 6.61 -25.30 7.14
C PHE A 295 5.20 -25.13 6.53
N ILE A 296 5.01 -24.12 5.69
CA ILE A 296 3.74 -23.86 5.01
C ILE A 296 3.37 -25.03 4.09
N GLN A 297 4.31 -25.53 3.28
CA GLN A 297 4.10 -26.70 2.41
C GLN A 297 3.59 -27.92 3.20
N LYS A 298 4.20 -28.20 4.36
CA LYS A 298 3.78 -29.30 5.23
C LYS A 298 2.34 -29.13 5.71
N ILE A 299 1.97 -27.95 6.22
CA ILE A 299 0.61 -27.65 6.68
C ILE A 299 -0.41 -27.78 5.55
N THR A 300 -0.12 -27.23 4.38
CA THR A 300 -1.05 -27.25 3.25
C THR A 300 -1.24 -28.65 2.69
N SER A 301 -0.16 -29.46 2.63
CA SER A 301 -0.24 -30.85 2.19
C SER A 301 -1.07 -31.73 3.14
N GLY A 302 -0.99 -31.49 4.47
CA GLY A 302 -1.79 -32.18 5.47
C GLY A 302 -3.29 -31.95 5.28
N LYS A 303 -3.71 -30.69 5.10
CA LYS A 303 -5.12 -30.33 4.85
C LYS A 303 -5.69 -30.94 3.57
N LYS A 304 -4.90 -31.00 2.49
CA LYS A 304 -5.36 -31.64 1.24
C LYS A 304 -5.63 -33.14 1.42
N LYS A 305 -4.84 -33.83 2.26
CA LYS A 305 -5.05 -35.26 2.56
C LYS A 305 -6.30 -35.49 3.41
N GLU A 306 -6.53 -34.66 4.44
CA GLU A 306 -7.73 -34.74 5.27
C GLU A 306 -9.02 -34.56 4.45
N ASN A 307 -9.05 -33.58 3.53
CA ASN A 307 -10.21 -33.32 2.67
C ASN A 307 -10.43 -34.37 1.57
N GLN A 308 -9.45 -35.24 1.28
CA GLN A 308 -9.61 -36.36 0.33
C GLN A 308 -10.06 -37.65 1.02
N THR A 309 -10.08 -37.68 2.36
CA THR A 309 -10.46 -38.86 3.15
C THR A 309 -11.86 -38.71 3.78
N GLN A 310 -12.56 -37.62 3.47
CA GLN A 310 -13.97 -37.35 3.79
C GLN A 310 -14.79 -37.35 2.50
#